data_AF-A0A6G1BPE6-F1
#
_entry.id   AF-A0A6G1BPE6-F1
#
_cell.length_a   1.000
_cell.length_b   1.000
_cell.length_c   1.000
_cell.angle_alpha   90.00
_cell.angle_beta   90.00
_cell.angle_gamma   90.00
#
_symmetry.space_group_name_H-M   'P 1'
#
loop_
_entity.id
_entity.type
_entity.pdbx_description
1 polymer ?
#
loop_
_entity_poly.entity_id
_entity_poly.type
_entity_poly.pdbx_seq_one_letter_code
_entity_poly.pdbx_strand_id
1 'polypeptide(L)'
;MADGDALLLSLFASALSHRRFGDQELRLLDAALSAGADVPALLHTRSSARQLLRESAAQAFSVPDLGTTTRLSIAGFFARAFALAGDVESCLAMRYEALLLREAKYSDDLHLQVSNEEWLTFAKDCLDNGFYTIASKVHWFQFYCTFTLFFLLVSI
;
A
#
# COMPACT_ATOMS: atom_id res chain seq x y z
N MET A 1 29.45 14.58 6.07
CA MET A 1 28.66 14.08 7.21
C MET A 1 27.44 13.32 6.67
N ALA A 2 27.68 12.23 5.94
CA ALA A 2 26.66 11.46 5.20
C ALA A 2 26.34 10.09 5.85
N ASP A 3 26.90 9.85 7.03
CA ASP A 3 26.90 8.54 7.70
C ASP A 3 25.60 8.29 8.50
N GLY A 4 24.94 9.37 8.97
CA GLY A 4 23.70 9.27 9.74
C GLY A 4 22.50 8.79 8.91
N ASP A 5 22.40 9.22 7.66
CA ASP A 5 21.24 8.98 6.79
C ASP A 5 21.21 7.51 6.33
N ALA A 6 22.39 6.98 5.99
CA ALA A 6 22.59 5.58 5.63
C ALA A 6 22.32 4.62 6.81
N LEU A 7 22.61 5.05 8.05
CA LEU A 7 22.32 4.27 9.25
C LEU A 7 20.82 4.13 9.48
N LEU A 8 20.04 5.21 9.31
CA LEU A 8 18.58 5.18 9.49
C LEU A 8 17.90 4.24 8.49
N LEU A 9 18.32 4.28 7.21
CA LEU A 9 17.79 3.39 6.19
C LEU A 9 18.16 1.92 6.48
N SER A 10 19.36 1.68 7.02
CA SER A 10 19.82 0.34 7.41
C SER A 10 19.06 -0.20 8.63
N LEU A 11 18.75 0.65 9.61
CA LEU A 11 17.89 0.29 10.75
C LEU A 11 16.47 -0.03 10.28
N PHE A 12 15.94 0.76 9.34
CA PHE A 12 14.65 0.48 8.72
C PHE A 12 14.67 -0.86 7.97
N ALA A 13 15.71 -1.13 7.18
CA ALA A 13 15.91 -2.40 6.49
C ALA A 13 15.91 -3.60 7.45
N SER A 14 16.62 -3.48 8.57
CA SER A 14 16.64 -4.49 9.62
C SER A 14 15.26 -4.68 10.26
N ALA A 15 14.50 -3.60 10.48
CA ALA A 15 13.14 -3.72 11.01
C ALA A 15 12.22 -4.50 10.04
N LEU A 16 12.33 -4.25 8.73
CA LEU A 16 11.56 -4.97 7.71
C LEU A 16 11.92 -6.45 7.63
N SER A 17 13.21 -6.80 7.76
CA SER A 17 13.63 -8.21 7.77
C SER A 17 13.08 -8.97 8.99
N HIS A 18 12.91 -8.27 10.11
CA HIS A 18 12.21 -8.78 11.30
C HIS A 18 10.69 -8.68 11.23
N ARG A 19 10.10 -8.34 10.07
CA ARG A 19 8.66 -8.22 9.84
C ARG A 19 7.97 -7.21 10.77
N ARG A 20 8.70 -6.17 11.17
CA ARG A 20 8.15 -5.10 12.01
C ARG A 20 7.50 -4.05 11.14
N PHE A 21 6.18 -3.98 11.21
CA PHE A 21 5.35 -3.08 10.43
C PHE A 21 4.56 -2.19 11.38
N GLY A 22 5.14 -1.06 11.77
CA GLY A 22 4.54 -0.13 12.72
C GLY A 22 4.83 1.32 12.39
N ASP A 23 4.16 2.22 13.11
CA ASP A 23 4.32 3.66 12.89
C ASP A 23 5.71 4.15 13.31
N GLN A 24 6.38 3.45 14.21
CA GLN A 24 7.77 3.76 14.58
C GLN A 24 8.71 3.55 13.40
N GLU A 25 8.53 2.46 12.64
CA GLU A 25 9.32 2.17 11.45
C GLU A 25 9.02 3.17 10.32
N LEU A 26 7.78 3.64 10.19
CA LEU A 26 7.44 4.73 9.25
C LEU A 26 8.16 6.05 9.60
N ARG A 27 8.28 6.38 10.89
CA ARG A 27 9.04 7.57 11.34
C ARG A 27 10.52 7.44 11.03
N LEU A 28 11.10 6.24 11.17
CA LEU A 28 12.49 5.99 10.78
C LEU A 28 12.70 6.20 9.28
N LEU A 29 11.77 5.70 8.45
CA LEU A 29 11.80 5.93 7.01
C LEU A 29 11.69 7.42 6.68
N ASP A 30 10.72 8.14 7.25
CA ASP A 30 10.53 9.57 7.01
C ASP A 30 11.77 10.40 7.40
N ALA A 31 12.38 10.09 8.55
CA ALA A 31 13.62 10.69 8.99
C ALA A 31 14.76 10.41 7.99
N ALA A 32 14.91 9.18 7.51
CA ALA A 32 15.91 8.82 6.51
C ALA A 32 15.70 9.56 5.18
N LEU A 33 14.45 9.71 4.73
CA LEU A 33 14.12 10.40 3.46
C LEU A 33 14.26 11.92 3.54
N SER A 34 14.25 12.47 4.75
CA SER A 34 14.44 13.89 5.05
C SER A 34 15.89 14.23 5.38
N ALA A 35 16.68 13.23 5.76
CA ALA A 35 18.08 13.38 6.07
C ALA A 35 18.92 13.24 4.79
N GLY A 36 19.51 14.36 4.36
CA GLY A 36 20.39 14.40 3.20
C GLY A 36 20.98 15.79 3.04
N ALA A 37 22.29 15.85 2.86
CA ALA A 37 23.03 17.11 2.77
C ALA A 37 22.72 17.90 1.48
N ASP A 38 22.36 17.19 0.41
CA ASP A 38 22.06 17.77 -0.90
C ASP A 38 20.95 17.00 -1.63
N VAL A 39 20.43 17.60 -2.70
CA VAL A 39 19.34 17.03 -3.52
C VAL A 39 19.73 15.66 -4.12
N PRO A 40 20.94 15.47 -4.70
CA PRO A 40 21.36 14.17 -5.21
C PRO A 40 21.36 13.06 -4.16
N ALA A 41 21.87 13.32 -2.95
CA ALA A 41 21.85 12.33 -1.87
C ALA A 41 20.41 11.97 -1.47
N LEU A 42 19.52 12.96 -1.36
CA LEU A 42 18.11 12.73 -1.05
C LEU A 42 17.40 11.88 -2.13
N LEU A 43 17.71 12.11 -3.40
CA LEU A 43 17.18 11.31 -4.51
C LEU A 43 17.72 9.88 -4.49
N HIS A 44 19.01 9.71 -4.18
CA HIS A 44 19.62 8.40 -4.03
C HIS A 44 18.98 7.61 -2.88
N THR A 45 18.86 8.21 -1.71
CA THR A 45 18.20 7.60 -0.54
C THR A 45 16.75 7.21 -0.86
N ARG A 46 15.99 8.08 -1.53
CA ARG A 46 14.63 7.75 -2.01
C ARG A 46 14.62 6.55 -2.94
N SER A 47 15.51 6.50 -3.92
CA SER A 47 15.60 5.37 -4.86
C SER A 47 15.87 4.05 -4.13
N SER A 48 16.85 4.05 -3.23
CA SER A 48 17.22 2.87 -2.43
C SER A 48 16.07 2.43 -1.52
N ALA A 49 15.39 3.37 -0.86
CA ALA A 49 14.22 3.08 -0.04
C ALA A 49 13.07 2.46 -0.85
N ARG A 50 12.79 2.97 -2.05
CA ARG A 50 11.76 2.40 -2.94
C ARG A 50 12.05 0.95 -3.31
N GLN A 51 13.29 0.66 -3.72
CA GLN A 51 13.68 -0.70 -4.07
C GLN A 51 13.51 -1.65 -2.87
N LEU A 52 14.03 -1.25 -1.71
CA LEU A 52 13.93 -2.03 -0.47
C LEU A 52 12.47 -2.29 -0.06
N LEU A 53 11.60 -1.28 -0.17
CA LEU A 53 10.18 -1.42 0.12
C LEU A 53 9.49 -2.42 -0.83
N ARG A 54 9.78 -2.37 -2.13
CA ARG A 54 9.22 -3.31 -3.12
C ARG A 54 9.63 -4.75 -2.84
N GLU A 55 10.92 -4.97 -2.59
CA GLU A 55 11.45 -6.29 -2.25
C GLU A 55 10.82 -6.83 -0.96
N SER A 56 10.74 -5.98 0.07
CA SER A 56 10.16 -6.34 1.37
C SER A 56 8.66 -6.62 1.29
N ALA A 57 7.93 -5.84 0.50
CA ALA A 57 6.49 -6.05 0.26
C ALA A 57 6.27 -7.39 -0.45
N ALA A 58 6.99 -7.66 -1.54
CA ALA A 58 6.90 -8.93 -2.25
C ALA A 58 7.16 -10.12 -1.33
N GLN A 59 8.19 -10.04 -0.49
CA GLN A 59 8.48 -11.08 0.51
C GLN A 59 7.40 -11.19 1.60
N ALA A 60 6.76 -10.09 2.00
CA ALA A 60 5.72 -10.12 3.03
C ALA A 60 4.45 -10.81 2.52
N PHE A 61 4.11 -10.61 1.26
CA PHE A 61 2.94 -11.24 0.63
C PHE A 61 3.19 -12.64 0.05
N SER A 62 4.46 -13.08 -0.06
CA SER A 62 4.80 -14.43 -0.52
C SER A 62 4.54 -15.53 0.52
N VAL A 63 4.26 -15.17 1.77
CA VAL A 63 4.00 -16.14 2.85
C VAL A 63 2.58 -16.69 2.69
N PRO A 64 2.41 -18.01 2.48
CA PRO A 64 1.09 -18.63 2.40
C PRO A 64 0.37 -18.58 3.76
N ASP A 65 -0.95 -18.64 3.74
CA ASP A 65 -1.82 -18.71 4.92
C ASP A 65 -1.74 -17.54 5.91
N LEU A 66 -1.23 -16.39 5.47
CA LEU A 66 -1.29 -15.18 6.26
C LEU A 66 -2.77 -14.76 6.46
N GLY A 67 -3.21 -14.65 7.72
CA GLY A 67 -4.58 -14.24 8.03
C GLY A 67 -4.93 -12.86 7.45
N THR A 68 -6.19 -12.66 7.05
CA THR A 68 -6.64 -11.42 6.38
C THR A 68 -6.28 -10.17 7.17
N THR A 69 -6.51 -10.14 8.48
CA THR A 69 -6.17 -8.98 9.34
C THR A 69 -4.69 -8.63 9.28
N THR A 70 -3.81 -9.63 9.27
CA THR A 70 -2.37 -9.44 9.14
C THR A 70 -2.01 -8.90 7.76
N ARG A 71 -2.60 -9.45 6.69
CA ARG A 71 -2.39 -8.95 5.32
C ARG A 71 -2.86 -7.51 5.15
N LEU A 72 -4.00 -7.15 5.74
CA LEU A 72 -4.52 -5.78 5.74
C LEU A 72 -3.58 -4.81 6.46
N SER A 73 -3.08 -5.19 7.64
CA SER A 73 -2.10 -4.39 8.38
C SER A 73 -0.81 -4.18 7.58
N ILE A 74 -0.31 -5.23 6.93
CA ILE A 74 0.88 -5.18 6.06
C ILE A 74 0.63 -4.27 4.86
N ALA A 75 -0.49 -4.45 4.14
CA ALA A 75 -0.85 -3.62 3.00
C ALA A 75 -0.96 -2.14 3.40
N GLY A 76 -1.62 -1.86 4.52
CA GLY A 76 -1.77 -0.51 5.06
C GLY A 76 -0.43 0.12 5.45
N PHE A 77 0.49 -0.63 6.04
CA PHE A 77 1.84 -0.16 6.33
C PHE A 77 2.61 0.19 5.04
N PHE A 78 2.65 -0.73 4.07
CA PHE A 78 3.40 -0.51 2.83
C PHE A 78 2.80 0.62 1.99
N ALA A 79 1.47 0.78 1.95
CA ALA A 79 0.84 1.92 1.30
C ALA A 79 1.36 3.25 1.86
N ARG A 80 1.42 3.39 3.19
CA ARG A 80 1.97 4.59 3.85
C ARG A 80 3.46 4.77 3.58
N ALA A 81 4.23 3.68 3.63
CA ALA A 81 5.68 3.72 3.37
C ALA A 81 6.00 4.15 1.92
N PHE A 82 5.27 3.61 0.94
CA PHE A 82 5.42 4.02 -0.47
C PHE A 82 5.00 5.46 -0.70
N ALA A 83 3.94 5.94 -0.04
CA ALA A 83 3.56 7.35 -0.08
C ALA A 83 4.69 8.27 0.42
N LEU A 84 5.32 7.94 1.54
CA LEU A 84 6.48 8.67 2.07
C LEU A 84 7.66 8.67 1.08
N ALA A 85 7.95 7.51 0.48
CA ALA A 85 9.01 7.38 -0.52
C ALA A 85 8.67 8.06 -1.87
N GLY A 86 7.43 8.54 -2.06
CA GLY A 86 6.95 9.12 -3.31
C GLY A 86 6.81 8.09 -4.46
N ASP A 87 6.58 6.83 -4.12
CA ASP A 87 6.33 5.74 -5.06
C ASP A 87 4.83 5.53 -5.22
N VAL A 88 4.24 6.36 -6.08
CA VAL A 88 2.78 6.44 -6.25
C VAL A 88 2.21 5.12 -6.76
N GLU A 89 2.87 4.47 -7.72
CA GLU A 89 2.42 3.21 -8.31
C GLU A 89 2.32 2.11 -7.24
N SER A 90 3.40 1.90 -6.49
CA SER A 90 3.44 0.87 -5.45
C SER A 90 2.48 1.19 -4.29
N CYS A 91 2.30 2.47 -3.95
CA CYS A 91 1.30 2.92 -2.99
C CYS A 91 -0.12 2.56 -3.42
N LEU A 92 -0.50 2.88 -4.66
CA LEU A 92 -1.81 2.56 -5.20
C LEU A 92 -2.03 1.05 -5.31
N ALA A 93 -0.99 0.28 -5.67
CA ALA A 93 -1.06 -1.18 -5.69
C ALA A 93 -1.38 -1.75 -4.30
N MET A 94 -0.72 -1.27 -3.24
CA MET A 94 -1.01 -1.71 -1.86
C MET A 94 -2.40 -1.30 -1.39
N ARG A 95 -2.87 -0.11 -1.77
CA ARG A 95 -4.25 0.33 -1.48
C ARG A 95 -5.27 -0.56 -2.17
N TYR A 96 -5.04 -0.90 -3.45
CA TYR A 96 -5.90 -1.82 -4.20
C TYR A 96 -5.98 -3.21 -3.55
N GLU A 97 -4.84 -3.78 -3.16
CA GLU A 97 -4.78 -5.06 -2.44
C GLU A 97 -5.57 -5.01 -1.12
N ALA A 98 -5.48 -3.92 -0.36
CA ALA A 98 -6.25 -3.76 0.87
C ALA A 98 -7.76 -3.73 0.61
N LEU A 99 -8.21 -3.05 -0.45
CA LEU A 99 -9.63 -3.02 -0.82
C LEU A 99 -10.13 -4.41 -1.25
N LEU A 100 -9.35 -5.16 -2.03
CA LEU A 100 -9.70 -6.53 -2.43
C LEU A 100 -9.79 -7.49 -1.23
N LEU A 101 -8.84 -7.41 -0.31
CA LEU A 101 -8.83 -8.25 0.91
C LEU A 101 -10.03 -7.97 1.81
N ARG A 102 -10.45 -6.71 1.89
CA ARG A 102 -11.65 -6.27 2.62
C ARG A 102 -12.93 -6.78 1.96
N GLU A 103 -13.04 -6.62 0.64
CA GLU A 103 -14.19 -7.10 -0.15
C GLU A 103 -14.34 -8.63 -0.05
N ALA A 104 -13.24 -9.39 -0.11
CA ALA A 104 -13.29 -10.84 0.02
C ALA A 104 -13.78 -11.34 1.39
N LYS A 105 -13.82 -10.46 2.40
CA LYS A 105 -14.13 -10.80 3.80
C LYS A 105 -15.28 -10.03 4.42
N TYR A 106 -15.98 -9.17 3.66
CA TYR A 106 -17.11 -8.41 4.22
C TYR A 106 -18.24 -9.33 4.73
N SER A 107 -18.40 -10.53 4.14
CA SER A 107 -19.40 -11.51 4.58
C SER A 107 -19.16 -12.02 5.99
N ASP A 108 -17.89 -12.02 6.43
CA ASP A 108 -17.45 -12.51 7.73
C ASP A 108 -17.37 -11.37 8.76
N ASP A 109 -17.11 -10.13 8.31
CA ASP A 109 -17.02 -8.92 9.14
C ASP A 109 -17.52 -7.68 8.37
N LEU A 110 -18.68 -7.16 8.78
CA LEU A 110 -19.32 -5.98 8.17
C LEU A 110 -18.46 -4.71 8.27
N HIS A 111 -17.54 -4.62 9.24
CA HIS A 111 -16.63 -3.48 9.34
C HIS A 111 -15.61 -3.44 8.20
N LEU A 112 -15.42 -4.55 7.50
CA LEU A 112 -14.55 -4.62 6.33
C LEU A 112 -15.26 -4.19 5.05
N GLN A 113 -16.58 -3.95 5.06
CA GLN A 113 -17.30 -3.49 3.87
C GLN A 113 -16.62 -2.26 3.27
N VAL A 114 -16.26 -2.37 1.99
CA VAL A 114 -15.73 -1.24 1.22
C VAL A 114 -16.91 -0.52 0.60
N SER A 115 -17.02 0.78 0.87
CA SER A 115 -18.07 1.60 0.30
C SER A 115 -17.82 1.89 -1.17
N ASN A 116 -18.89 2.14 -1.93
CA ASN A 116 -18.75 2.60 -3.32
C ASN A 116 -17.94 3.90 -3.42
N GLU A 117 -18.05 4.78 -2.43
CA GLU A 117 -17.30 6.04 -2.36
C GLU A 117 -15.79 5.83 -2.19
N GLU A 118 -15.36 4.86 -1.38
CA GLU A 118 -13.94 4.49 -1.26
C GLU A 118 -13.36 4.01 -2.59
N TRP A 119 -14.10 3.17 -3.32
CA TRP A 119 -13.70 2.69 -4.65
C TRP A 119 -13.62 3.81 -5.69
N LEU A 120 -14.59 4.74 -5.67
CA LEU A 120 -14.58 5.91 -6.56
C LEU A 120 -13.40 6.85 -6.24
N THR A 121 -13.13 7.06 -4.96
CA THR A 121 -11.97 7.84 -4.51
C THR A 121 -10.67 7.21 -4.98
N PHE A 122 -10.53 5.89 -4.86
CA PHE A 122 -9.37 5.17 -5.38
C PHE A 122 -9.23 5.30 -6.91
N ALA A 123 -10.33 5.13 -7.65
CA ALA A 123 -10.31 5.27 -9.11
C ALA A 123 -9.91 6.68 -9.55
N LYS A 124 -10.37 7.70 -8.83
CA LYS A 124 -9.96 9.09 -9.05
C LYS A 124 -8.48 9.29 -8.74
N ASP A 125 -7.99 8.78 -7.60
CA ASP A 125 -6.55 8.83 -7.26
C ASP A 125 -5.70 8.18 -8.37
N CYS A 126 -6.13 7.05 -8.94
CA CYS A 126 -5.45 6.43 -10.08
C CYS A 126 -5.46 7.32 -11.33
N LEU A 127 -6.60 7.95 -11.64
CA LEU A 127 -6.75 8.83 -12.80
C LEU A 127 -5.84 10.07 -12.68
N ASP A 128 -5.87 10.74 -11.53
CA ASP A 128 -5.10 11.95 -11.26
C ASP A 128 -3.59 11.70 -11.34
N ASN A 129 -3.15 10.46 -11.10
CA ASN A 129 -1.76 10.03 -11.22
C ASN A 129 -1.39 9.41 -12.58
N GLY A 130 -2.31 9.43 -13.56
CA GLY A 130 -2.06 8.95 -14.92
C GLY A 130 -2.16 7.43 -15.13
N PHE A 131 -2.68 6.69 -14.15
CA PHE A 131 -2.88 5.23 -14.23
C PHE A 131 -4.25 4.87 -14.82
N TYR A 132 -4.51 5.30 -16.05
CA TYR A 132 -5.81 5.18 -16.73
C TYR A 132 -6.33 3.74 -16.87
N THR A 133 -5.43 2.77 -17.09
CA THR A 133 -5.79 1.35 -17.24
C THR A 133 -6.29 0.74 -15.94
N ILE A 134 -5.68 1.13 -14.81
CA ILE A 134 -6.09 0.71 -13.46
C ILE A 134 -7.41 1.37 -13.09
N ALA A 135 -7.54 2.69 -13.29
CA ALA A 135 -8.76 3.45 -13.04
C ALA A 135 -9.97 2.87 -13.80
N SER A 136 -9.77 2.53 -15.08
CA SER A 136 -10.80 1.88 -15.90
C SER A 136 -11.22 0.54 -15.29
N LYS A 137 -10.26 -0.31 -14.91
CA LYS A 137 -10.54 -1.66 -14.37
C LYS A 137 -11.31 -1.62 -13.05
N VAL A 138 -11.00 -0.68 -12.16
CA VAL A 138 -11.72 -0.46 -10.90
C VAL A 138 -13.16 -0.02 -11.16
N HIS A 139 -13.37 0.89 -12.12
CA HIS A 139 -14.70 1.33 -12.51
C HIS A 139 -15.57 0.17 -13.02
N TRP A 140 -14.99 -0.76 -13.79
CA TRP A 140 -15.70 -1.97 -14.23
C TRP A 140 -15.98 -2.94 -13.07
N PHE A 141 -15.04 -3.13 -12.14
CA PHE A 141 -15.21 -4.01 -10.98
C PHE A 141 -16.38 -3.55 -10.09
N GLN A 142 -16.49 -2.24 -9.85
CA GLN A 142 -17.63 -1.63 -9.14
C GLN A 142 -18.97 -1.95 -9.83
N PHE A 143 -19.03 -1.78 -11.16
CA PHE A 143 -20.24 -2.04 -11.94
C PHE A 143 -20.64 -3.51 -11.88
N TYR A 144 -19.69 -4.44 -11.96
CA TYR A 144 -19.98 -5.87 -11.84
C TYR A 144 -20.40 -6.27 -10.41
N CYS A 145 -19.76 -5.73 -9.36
CA CYS A 145 -20.09 -6.07 -7.98
C CYS A 145 -21.48 -5.53 -7.57
N THR A 146 -21.80 -4.27 -7.94
CA THR A 146 -23.13 -3.68 -7.71
C THR A 146 -24.23 -4.39 -8.50
N PHE A 147 -23.98 -4.80 -9.74
CA PHE A 147 -24.95 -5.54 -10.56
C PHE A 147 -25.18 -6.97 -10.04
N THR A 148 -24.14 -7.63 -9.53
CA THR A 148 -24.26 -8.98 -8.94
C THR A 148 -24.98 -8.94 -7.60
N LEU A 149 -24.71 -7.96 -6.73
CA LEU A 149 -25.43 -7.76 -5.47
C LEU A 149 -26.91 -7.40 -5.70
N PHE A 150 -27.19 -6.54 -6.69
CA PHE A 150 -28.56 -6.16 -7.06
C PHE A 150 -29.36 -7.35 -7.61
N PHE A 151 -28.76 -8.20 -8.45
CA PHE A 151 -29.41 -9.43 -8.92
C PHE A 151 -29.63 -10.46 -7.80
N LEU A 152 -28.71 -10.56 -6.83
CA LEU A 152 -28.88 -11.46 -5.68
C LEU A 152 -29.97 -10.96 -4.72
N LEU A 153 -30.08 -9.64 -4.51
CA LEU A 153 -31.10 -9.02 -3.65
C LEU A 153 -32.50 -8.97 -4.27
N VAL A 154 -32.61 -8.96 -5.61
CA VAL A 154 -33.90 -9.00 -6.34
C VAL A 154 -34.37 -10.45 -6.59
N SER A 155 -33.52 -11.45 -6.33
CA SER A 155 -33.83 -12.88 -6.50
C SER A 155 -34.15 -13.62 -5.18
N ILE A 156 -34.33 -12.90 -4.07
CA ILE A 156 -34.85 -13.40 -2.77
C ILE A 156 -36.24 -12.80 -2.54
#